data_AF-A0A381YH68-F1
#
_entry.id   AF-A0A381YH68-F1
#
_cell.length_a   1.000
_cell.length_b   1.000
_cell.length_c   1.000
_cell.angle_alpha   90.00
_cell.angle_beta   90.00
_cell.angle_gamma   90.00
#
_symmetry.space_group_name_H-M   'P 1'
#
loop_
_entity.id
_entity.type
_entity.pdbx_description
1 polymer ?
#
loop_
_entity_poly.entity_id
_entity_poly.type
_entity_poly.pdbx_seq_one_letter_code
_entity_poly.pdbx_strand_id
1 'polypeptide(L)'
;MLQSTIHSKGAEIKWVRDGNMHLSLKFIGHTPEASVDDLNNTLKIVTEEFSTISLSLVGSGCFPRPERARTLWVGIAGELDKLDDFVEAINARLEPLGFPIQERKFIPHVTL
;
A
#
# COMPACT_ATOMS: atom_id res chain seq x y z
N MET A 1 9.79 -16.68 -7.33
CA MET A 1 9.92 -16.39 -8.78
C MET A 1 10.71 -15.12 -9.11
N LEU A 2 10.65 -14.02 -8.32
CA LEU A 2 11.52 -12.84 -8.51
C LEU A 2 12.82 -12.93 -7.68
N GLN A 3 12.74 -13.33 -6.41
CA GLN A 3 13.89 -13.54 -5.53
C GLN A 3 14.92 -14.53 -6.09
N SER A 4 14.42 -15.56 -6.79
CA SER A 4 15.22 -16.62 -7.42
C SER A 4 15.95 -16.18 -8.69
N THR A 5 15.59 -15.02 -9.26
CA THR A 5 16.00 -14.60 -10.61
C THR A 5 16.89 -13.36 -10.56
N ILE A 6 16.80 -12.56 -9.49
CA ILE A 6 17.66 -11.37 -9.32
C ILE A 6 19.05 -11.78 -8.84
N HIS A 7 20.02 -11.57 -9.72
CA HIS A 7 21.44 -11.67 -9.42
C HIS A 7 21.93 -10.28 -9.02
N SER A 8 22.12 -10.04 -7.72
CA SER A 8 22.31 -8.70 -7.19
C SER A 8 23.66 -8.05 -7.55
N LYS A 9 24.57 -8.74 -8.25
CA LYS A 9 25.89 -8.25 -8.71
C LYS A 9 26.62 -7.35 -7.69
N GLY A 10 26.61 -7.77 -6.41
CA GLY A 10 27.26 -7.05 -5.31
C GLY A 10 26.35 -6.10 -4.51
N ALA A 11 25.09 -5.93 -4.90
CA ALA A 11 24.09 -5.28 -4.07
C ALA A 11 23.52 -6.25 -3.03
N GLU A 12 23.32 -5.77 -1.81
CA GLU A 12 22.58 -6.52 -0.79
C GLU A 12 21.10 -6.16 -0.90
N ILE A 13 20.24 -7.16 -1.13
CA ILE A 13 18.79 -6.97 -1.20
C ILE A 13 18.17 -7.54 0.06
N LYS A 14 17.50 -6.68 0.83
CA LYS A 14 16.72 -7.08 1.99
C LYS A 14 15.27 -7.30 1.57
N TRP A 15 14.92 -8.56 1.35
CA TRP A 15 13.55 -8.95 0.99
C TRP A 15 12.59 -8.81 2.18
N VAL A 16 11.35 -8.43 1.87
CA VAL A 16 10.22 -8.49 2.77
C VAL A 16 9.92 -9.95 3.08
N ARG A 17 9.65 -10.23 4.36
CA ARG A 17 9.26 -11.57 4.81
C ARG A 17 7.86 -11.89 4.27
N ASP A 18 7.60 -13.15 3.93
CA ASP A 18 6.35 -13.56 3.29
C ASP A 18 5.07 -13.10 4.02
N GLY A 19 5.05 -13.13 5.36
CA GLY A 19 3.91 -12.67 6.16
C GLY A 19 3.72 -11.15 6.24
N ASN A 20 4.66 -10.36 5.71
CA ASN A 20 4.65 -8.90 5.74
C ASN A 20 4.38 -8.28 4.36
N MET A 21 4.15 -9.10 3.32
CA MET A 21 3.75 -8.59 2.01
C MET A 21 2.31 -8.09 2.07
N HIS A 22 2.12 -6.79 1.80
CA HIS A 22 0.82 -6.15 1.85
C HIS A 22 0.74 -5.01 0.84
N LEU A 23 -0.49 -4.63 0.49
CA LEU A 23 -0.80 -3.42 -0.26
C LEU A 23 -1.05 -2.29 0.75
N SER A 24 -0.14 -1.32 0.82
CA SER A 24 -0.30 -0.17 1.72
C SER A 24 -1.30 0.83 1.12
N LEU A 25 -2.43 1.08 1.81
CA LEU A 25 -3.49 1.99 1.33
C LEU A 25 -3.29 3.44 1.78
N LYS A 26 -2.86 3.63 3.03
CA LYS A 26 -2.57 4.96 3.62
C LYS A 26 -1.48 4.83 4.67
N PHE A 27 -0.51 5.75 4.64
CA PHE A 27 0.43 5.93 5.74
C PHE A 27 -0.16 6.94 6.73
N ILE A 28 -0.36 6.52 7.98
CA ILE A 28 -0.93 7.35 9.06
C ILE A 28 0.12 7.96 9.99
N GLY A 29 1.40 7.59 9.81
CA GLY A 29 2.51 8.17 10.57
C GLY A 29 2.46 7.85 12.07
N HIS A 30 3.06 8.73 12.88
CA HIS A 30 2.98 8.61 14.34
C HIS A 30 1.55 8.86 14.80
N THR A 31 0.95 7.87 15.44
CA THR A 31 -0.45 7.89 15.86
C THR A 31 -0.53 7.79 17.38
N PRO A 32 -1.18 8.75 18.08
CA PRO A 32 -1.43 8.63 19.51
C PRO A 32 -2.27 7.40 19.84
N GLU A 33 -1.94 6.70 20.93
CA GLU A 33 -2.67 5.49 21.36
C GLU A 33 -4.17 5.77 21.58
N ALA A 34 -4.50 6.95 22.10
CA ALA A 34 -5.88 7.39 22.30
C ALA A 34 -6.71 7.49 21.01
N SER A 35 -6.07 7.58 19.83
CA SER A 35 -6.76 7.67 18.54
C SER A 35 -7.03 6.30 17.90
N VAL A 36 -6.50 5.21 18.47
CA VAL A 36 -6.55 3.87 17.85
C VAL A 36 -7.98 3.32 17.79
N ASP A 37 -8.79 3.53 18.83
CA ASP A 37 -10.17 3.04 18.85
C ASP A 37 -11.05 3.75 17.82
N ASP A 38 -10.93 5.07 17.72
CA ASP A 38 -11.64 5.86 16.71
C ASP A 38 -11.22 5.49 15.28
N LEU A 39 -9.92 5.24 15.08
CA LEU A 39 -9.39 4.77 13.80
C LEU A 39 -10.00 3.42 13.42
N ASN A 40 -9.98 2.44 14.33
CA ASN A 40 -10.51 1.09 14.09
C ASN A 40 -12.01 1.13 13.80
N ASN A 41 -12.78 1.90 14.57
CA ASN A 41 -14.22 2.05 14.37
C ASN A 41 -14.53 2.68 13.00
N THR A 42 -13.79 3.74 12.65
CA THR A 42 -13.95 4.42 11.36
C THR A 42 -13.61 3.50 10.20
N LEU A 43 -12.48 2.81 10.26
CA LEU A 43 -12.07 1.85 9.22
C LEU A 43 -13.06 0.71 9.07
N LYS A 44 -13.61 0.19 10.18
CA LYS A 44 -14.64 -0.85 10.14
C LYS A 44 -15.87 -0.40 9.35
N ILE A 45 -16.41 0.79 9.64
CA ILE A 45 -17.57 1.34 8.94
C ILE A 45 -17.26 1.46 7.44
N VAL A 46 -16.11 2.02 7.09
CA VAL A 46 -15.72 2.18 5.68
C VAL A 46 -15.60 0.82 4.99
N THR A 47 -15.03 -0.20 5.64
CA THR A 47 -14.91 -1.54 5.05
C THR A 47 -16.25 -2.23 4.81
N GLU A 48 -17.27 -1.91 5.61
CA GLU A 48 -18.62 -2.47 5.45
C GLU A 48 -19.38 -1.85 4.26
N GLU A 49 -18.99 -0.65 3.82
CA GLU A 49 -19.56 0.04 2.65
C GLU A 49 -19.09 -0.54 1.31
N PHE A 50 -18.01 -1.34 1.31
CA PHE A 50 -17.38 -1.85 0.08
C PHE A 50 -17.50 -3.38 -0.03
N SER A 51 -17.82 -3.86 -1.23
CA SER A 51 -17.74 -5.28 -1.55
C SER A 51 -16.29 -5.73 -1.76
N THR A 52 -16.04 -7.05 -1.73
CA THR A 52 -14.74 -7.63 -2.11
C THR A 52 -14.23 -7.06 -3.44
N ILE A 53 -12.96 -6.65 -3.46
CA ILE A 53 -12.26 -6.08 -4.62
C ILE A 53 -11.34 -7.17 -5.20
N SER A 54 -11.55 -7.52 -6.46
CA SER A 54 -10.74 -8.54 -7.14
C SER A 54 -9.48 -7.91 -7.73
N LEU A 55 -8.33 -8.25 -7.15
CA LEU A 55 -7.02 -7.74 -7.52
C LEU A 55 -6.08 -8.87 -7.95
N SER A 56 -5.12 -8.53 -8.80
CA SER A 56 -4.08 -9.43 -9.30
C SER A 56 -2.72 -8.72 -9.30
N LEU A 57 -1.65 -9.50 -9.16
CA LEU A 57 -0.28 -9.02 -9.24
C LEU A 57 0.17 -8.95 -10.70
N VAL A 58 0.75 -7.81 -11.11
CA VAL A 58 1.22 -7.61 -12.49
C VAL A 58 2.55 -6.87 -12.51
N GLY A 59 3.45 -7.36 -13.38
CA GLY A 59 4.73 -6.71 -13.65
C GLY A 59 5.62 -6.57 -12.40
N SER A 60 6.71 -5.83 -12.56
CA SER A 60 7.55 -5.41 -11.45
C SER A 60 8.18 -4.07 -11.76
N GLY A 61 8.58 -3.37 -10.72
CA GLY A 61 9.21 -2.07 -10.86
C GLY A 61 10.05 -1.72 -9.65
N CYS A 62 10.48 -0.47 -9.61
CA CYS A 62 11.29 0.03 -8.52
C CYS A 62 11.04 1.51 -8.24
N PHE A 63 11.37 1.94 -7.03
CA PHE A 63 11.45 3.35 -6.67
C PHE A 63 12.86 3.77 -6.26
N PRO A 64 13.27 5.04 -6.48
CA PRO A 64 12.56 6.02 -7.29
C PRO A 64 12.68 5.76 -8.81
N ARG A 65 13.82 5.24 -9.28
CA ARG A 65 14.10 4.92 -10.70
C ARG A 65 15.13 3.78 -10.82
N PRO A 66 15.17 3.05 -11.95
CA PRO A 66 16.04 1.88 -12.13
C PRO A 66 17.53 2.15 -11.87
N GLU A 67 18.03 3.32 -12.25
CA GLU A 67 19.44 3.68 -12.13
C GLU A 67 19.88 3.87 -10.68
N ARG A 68 18.92 4.08 -9.75
CA ARG A 68 19.17 4.28 -8.32
C ARG A 68 18.06 3.66 -7.48
N ALA A 69 17.66 2.43 -7.83
CA ALA A 69 16.58 1.72 -7.15
C ALA A 69 16.92 1.50 -5.66
N ARG A 70 15.95 1.82 -4.80
CA ARG A 70 16.00 1.59 -3.34
C ARG A 70 14.94 0.61 -2.86
N THR A 71 13.86 0.47 -3.63
CA THR A 71 12.72 -0.39 -3.30
C THR A 71 12.29 -1.11 -4.57
N LEU A 72 12.13 -2.43 -4.49
CA LEU A 72 11.54 -3.25 -5.54
C LEU A 72 10.08 -3.53 -5.19
N TRP A 73 9.23 -3.62 -6.19
CA TRP A 73 7.81 -3.87 -5.99
C TRP A 73 7.18 -4.62 -7.16
N VAL A 74 6.01 -5.20 -6.90
CA VAL A 74 5.10 -5.79 -7.90
C VAL A 74 3.85 -4.92 -7.99
N GLY A 75 3.40 -4.66 -9.22
CA GLY A 75 2.24 -3.81 -9.48
C GLY A 75 0.93 -4.55 -9.23
N ILE A 76 -0.16 -3.81 -9.21
CA ILE A 76 -1.52 -4.34 -9.03
C ILE A 76 -2.35 -4.05 -10.29
N ALA A 77 -3.18 -5.02 -10.68
CA ALA A 77 -4.21 -4.90 -11.72
C ALA A 77 -5.53 -5.50 -11.22
N GLY A 78 -6.60 -5.39 -12.02
CA GLY A 78 -7.94 -5.88 -11.68
C GLY A 78 -8.91 -4.71 -11.54
N GLU A 79 -9.74 -4.74 -10.50
CA GLU A 79 -10.74 -3.71 -10.22
C GLU A 79 -10.11 -2.45 -9.59
N LEU A 80 -9.23 -1.78 -10.33
CA LEU A 80 -8.46 -0.63 -9.83
C LEU A 80 -9.35 0.57 -9.49
N ASP A 81 -10.42 0.81 -10.26
CA ASP A 81 -11.35 1.92 -9.96
C ASP A 81 -12.00 1.75 -8.58
N LYS A 82 -12.43 0.52 -8.23
CA LYS A 82 -12.97 0.21 -6.90
C LYS A 82 -11.94 0.36 -5.78
N LEU A 83 -10.67 0.03 -6.08
CA LEU A 83 -9.58 0.21 -5.12
C LEU A 83 -9.30 1.70 -4.89
N ASP A 84 -9.29 2.51 -5.94
CA ASP A 84 -9.11 3.95 -5.85
C ASP A 84 -10.26 4.59 -5.05
N ASP A 85 -11.52 4.25 -5.34
CA ASP A 85 -12.69 4.69 -4.57
C ASP A 85 -12.56 4.32 -3.08
N PHE A 86 -12.09 3.11 -2.79
CA PHE A 86 -11.89 2.64 -1.41
C PHE A 86 -10.79 3.43 -0.68
N VAL A 87 -9.67 3.72 -1.35
CA VAL A 87 -8.59 4.53 -0.80
C VAL A 87 -9.05 5.98 -0.58
N GLU A 88 -9.84 6.54 -1.49
CA GLU A 88 -10.43 7.86 -1.34
C GLU A 88 -11.40 7.93 -0.15
N ALA A 89 -12.25 6.91 0.02
CA ALA A 89 -13.16 6.82 1.17
C ALA A 89 -12.41 6.74 2.50
N ILE A 90 -11.34 5.92 2.58
CA ILE A 90 -10.47 5.87 3.77
C ILE A 90 -9.87 7.26 4.04
N ASN A 91 -9.34 7.93 3.01
CA ASN A 91 -8.73 9.25 3.17
C ASN A 91 -9.73 10.29 3.68
N ALA A 92 -10.91 10.36 3.08
CA ALA A 92 -11.96 11.31 3.45
C ALA A 92 -12.49 11.10 4.88
N ARG A 93 -12.54 9.84 5.34
CA ARG A 93 -13.06 9.49 6.67
C ARG A 93 -12.04 9.70 7.78
N LEU A 94 -10.75 9.59 7.46
CA LEU A 94 -9.67 9.80 8.42
C LEU A 94 -9.18 11.25 8.49
N GLU A 95 -9.47 12.08 7.49
CA GLU A 95 -9.11 13.51 7.51
C GLU A 95 -9.68 14.26 8.72
N PRO A 96 -10.97 14.13 9.10
CA PRO A 96 -11.52 14.77 10.30
C PRO A 96 -10.89 14.31 11.62
N LEU A 97 -10.26 13.13 11.63
CA LEU A 97 -9.54 12.58 12.78
C LEU A 97 -8.07 13.07 12.84
N GLY A 98 -7.67 13.97 11.94
CA GLY A 98 -6.32 14.54 11.91
C GLY A 98 -5.33 13.79 11.02
N PHE A 99 -5.79 12.87 10.17
CA PHE A 99 -4.93 12.15 9.21
C PHE A 99 -5.11 12.69 7.79
N PRO A 100 -4.32 13.70 7.37
CA PRO A 100 -4.55 14.42 6.13
C PRO A 100 -4.49 13.51 4.90
N ILE A 101 -5.20 13.92 3.86
CA ILE A 101 -5.17 13.27 2.54
C ILE A 101 -3.74 13.33 1.99
N GLN A 102 -3.27 12.24 1.39
CA GLN A 102 -1.94 12.20 0.82
C GLN A 102 -1.87 13.04 -0.46
N GLU A 103 -0.92 13.97 -0.54
CA GLU A 103 -0.72 14.82 -1.72
C GLU A 103 -0.27 14.02 -2.96
N ARG A 104 0.43 12.91 -2.72
CA ARG A 104 0.94 12.06 -3.79
C ARG A 104 -0.16 11.13 -4.26
N LYS A 105 -0.28 11.01 -5.59
CA LYS A 105 -1.15 10.01 -6.21
C LYS A 105 -0.85 8.62 -5.64
N PHE A 106 -1.91 7.90 -5.28
CA PHE A 106 -1.82 6.51 -4.90
C PHE A 106 -1.29 5.67 -6.08
N ILE A 107 -0.27 4.85 -5.81
CA ILE A 107 0.29 3.93 -6.79
C ILE A 107 0.19 2.54 -6.16
N PRO A 108 -0.77 1.69 -6.56
CA PRO A 108 -0.97 0.40 -5.91
C PRO A 108 0.18 -0.56 -6.24
N HIS A 109 0.89 -1.00 -5.21
CA HIS A 109 2.02 -1.91 -5.33
C HIS A 109 2.22 -2.71 -4.04
N VAL A 110 2.85 -3.87 -4.17
CA VAL A 110 3.35 -4.68 -3.04
C VAL A 110 4.87 -4.60 -3.05
N THR A 111 5.45 -4.13 -1.95
CA THR A 111 6.92 -4.06 -1.79
C THR A 111 7.48 -5.47 -1.59
N LEU A 112 8.62 -5.74 -2.25
CA LEU A 112 9.32 -7.02 -2.22
C LEU A 112 10.50 -7.04 -1.25
#